data_AF-A0A8C3PBK0-F1
#
_entry.id   AF-A0A8C3PBK0-F1
#
_cell.length_a   1.000
_cell.length_b   1.000
_cell.length_c   1.000
_cell.angle_alpha   90.00
_cell.angle_beta   90.00
_cell.angle_gamma   90.00
#
_symmetry.space_group_name_H-M   'P 1'
#
loop_
_entity.id
_entity.type
_entity.pdbx_description
1 polymer ?
#
loop_
_entity_poly.entity_id
_entity_poly.type
_entity_poly.pdbx_seq_one_letter_code
_entity_poly.pdbx_strand_id
1 'polypeptide(L)'
;MAPSTVFMEHNNLLTPKEKNKLRKPVVEKMRRDRINSSIEQLKLLLEKEFQRHQPNSKLEKADILEMTVSYLKQQSQLQIKTAGTIHKNSQFDFKEGYSRCLQEAFHFLSLHKVQTETQSKLLSHFQKSQSAAPEVICSPSSQNTPKQASLKNVNALWRPW
;
A
#
# COMPACT_ATOMS: atom_id res chain seq x y z
N MET A 1 41.66 32.65 -46.36
CA MET A 1 40.75 33.20 -45.32
C MET A 1 40.26 32.03 -44.48
N ALA A 2 40.67 31.95 -43.21
CA ALA A 2 40.22 30.90 -42.29
C ALA A 2 38.87 31.29 -41.68
N PRO A 3 37.90 30.37 -41.51
CA PRO A 3 36.60 30.72 -40.94
C PRO A 3 36.70 30.86 -39.41
N SER A 4 36.14 31.96 -38.90
CA SER A 4 36.19 32.37 -37.51
C SER A 4 35.39 31.44 -36.60
N THR A 5 36.09 30.83 -35.64
CA THR A 5 35.55 30.13 -34.48
C THR A 5 34.96 31.14 -33.48
N VAL A 6 33.74 31.62 -33.69
CA VAL A 6 33.11 32.62 -32.77
C VAL A 6 31.82 32.10 -32.12
N PHE A 7 31.43 30.85 -32.34
CA PHE A 7 30.12 30.37 -31.84
C PHE A 7 30.13 29.74 -30.43
N MET A 8 31.29 29.58 -29.77
CA MET A 8 31.38 28.81 -28.51
C MET A 8 31.90 29.57 -27.29
N GLU A 9 32.03 30.91 -27.35
CA GLU A 9 32.66 31.69 -26.26
C GLU A 9 31.71 32.55 -25.42
N HIS A 10 30.39 32.39 -25.57
CA HIS A 10 29.43 33.19 -24.79
C HIS A 10 29.09 32.61 -23.41
N ASN A 11 29.57 31.40 -23.09
CA ASN A 11 29.19 30.70 -21.85
C ASN A 11 30.19 30.87 -20.68
N ASN A 12 31.39 31.37 -20.93
CA ASN A 12 32.44 31.48 -19.91
C ASN A 12 32.47 32.82 -19.15
N LEU A 13 31.82 33.87 -19.65
CA LEU A 13 31.77 35.21 -19.02
C LEU A 13 30.46 35.50 -18.26
N LEU A 14 29.75 34.47 -17.78
CA LEU A 14 28.54 34.67 -16.96
C LEU A 14 28.89 34.51 -15.49
N THR A 15 28.50 35.49 -14.67
CA THR A 15 28.65 35.42 -13.22
C THR A 15 27.86 34.21 -12.66
N PRO A 16 28.25 33.62 -11.53
CA PRO A 16 27.52 32.51 -10.92
C PRO A 16 26.03 32.80 -10.71
N LYS A 17 25.67 34.07 -10.50
CA LYS A 17 24.29 34.54 -10.33
C LYS A 17 23.50 34.49 -11.64
N GLU A 18 24.12 34.80 -12.78
CA GLU A 18 23.52 34.71 -14.12
C GLU A 18 23.41 33.25 -14.60
N LYS A 19 24.45 32.44 -14.34
CA LYS A 19 24.39 30.98 -14.55
C LYS A 19 23.25 30.33 -13.77
N ASN A 20 23.01 30.77 -12.52
CA ASN A 20 21.89 30.29 -11.72
C ASN A 20 20.52 30.78 -12.25
N LYS A 21 20.43 32.02 -12.73
CA LYS A 21 19.23 32.55 -13.40
C LYS A 21 18.87 31.79 -14.67
N LEU A 22 19.84 31.22 -15.39
CA LEU A 22 19.62 30.41 -16.59
C LEU A 22 19.39 28.91 -16.28
N ARG A 23 19.99 28.37 -15.21
CA ARG A 23 19.78 26.97 -14.79
C ARG A 23 18.39 26.71 -14.21
N LYS A 24 17.87 27.65 -13.41
CA LYS A 24 16.53 27.55 -12.82
C LYS A 24 15.41 27.31 -13.86
N PRO A 25 15.29 28.07 -14.95
CA PRO A 25 14.24 27.83 -15.95
C PRO A 25 14.41 26.49 -16.69
N VAL A 26 15.64 25.99 -16.86
CA VAL A 26 15.88 24.67 -17.47
C VAL A 26 15.42 23.54 -16.55
N VAL A 27 15.82 23.56 -15.27
CA VAL A 27 15.39 22.55 -14.29
C VAL A 27 13.88 22.54 -14.14
N GLU A 28 13.28 23.73 -14.10
CA GLU A 28 11.84 23.86 -13.97
C GLU A 28 11.09 23.37 -15.23
N LYS A 29 11.66 23.60 -16.42
CA LYS A 29 11.13 23.00 -17.66
C LYS A 29 11.17 21.47 -17.57
N MET A 30 12.29 20.87 -17.17
CA MET A 30 12.40 19.43 -17.00
C MET A 30 11.39 18.87 -15.98
N ARG A 31 11.16 19.60 -14.87
CA ARG A 31 10.14 19.23 -13.88
C ARG A 31 8.74 19.21 -14.50
N ARG A 32 8.38 20.25 -15.25
CA ARG A 32 7.09 20.35 -15.94
C ARG A 32 6.92 19.26 -16.99
N ASP A 33 7.96 18.98 -17.77
CA ASP A 33 7.95 17.93 -18.79
C ASP A 33 7.74 16.56 -18.15
N ARG A 34 8.42 16.28 -17.03
CA ARG A 34 8.21 15.05 -16.25
C ARG A 34 6.78 14.92 -15.74
N ILE A 35 6.23 15.99 -15.15
CA ILE A 35 4.85 15.99 -14.64
C ILE A 35 3.87 15.71 -15.79
N ASN A 36 4.02 16.40 -16.92
CA ASN A 36 3.17 16.22 -18.09
C ASN A 36 3.27 14.77 -18.63
N SER A 37 4.48 14.22 -18.73
CA SER A 37 4.69 12.85 -19.15
C SER A 37 3.99 11.86 -18.22
N SER A 38 4.05 12.06 -16.90
CA SER A 38 3.36 11.19 -15.95
C SER A 38 1.83 11.30 -16.05
N ILE A 39 1.28 12.49 -16.33
CA ILE A 39 -0.16 12.65 -16.56
C ILE A 39 -0.60 11.91 -17.83
N GLU A 40 0.16 11.99 -18.92
CA GLU A 40 -0.14 11.22 -20.14
C GLU A 40 -0.01 9.71 -19.91
N GLN A 41 0.97 9.26 -19.11
CA GLN A 41 1.08 7.85 -18.72
C GLN A 41 -0.14 7.39 -17.91
N LEU A 42 -0.64 8.20 -16.98
CA LEU A 42 -1.87 7.91 -16.25
C LEU A 42 -3.07 7.77 -17.20
N LYS A 43 -3.16 8.67 -18.19
CA LYS A 43 -4.20 8.62 -19.23
C LYS A 43 -4.25 7.27 -19.93
N LEU A 44 -3.08 6.74 -20.32
CA LEU A 44 -2.96 5.45 -21.02
C LEU A 44 -3.24 4.26 -20.09
N LEU A 45 -2.69 4.26 -18.87
CA LEU A 45 -2.86 3.15 -17.93
C LEU A 45 -4.32 2.94 -17.51
N LEU A 46 -5.08 4.04 -17.43
CA LEU A 46 -6.47 4.04 -16.98
C LEU A 46 -7.46 4.31 -18.12
N GLU A 47 -7.03 4.16 -19.38
CA GLU A 47 -7.84 4.50 -20.56
C GLU A 47 -9.21 3.82 -20.55
N LYS A 48 -9.27 2.52 -20.19
CA LYS A 48 -10.53 1.77 -20.08
C LYS A 48 -11.47 2.33 -19.02
N GLU A 49 -10.92 2.73 -17.88
CA GLU A 49 -11.71 3.35 -16.81
C GLU A 49 -12.22 4.71 -17.24
N PHE A 50 -11.42 5.51 -17.94
CA PHE A 50 -11.88 6.80 -18.45
C PHE A 50 -12.97 6.65 -19.51
N GLN A 51 -12.82 5.71 -20.45
CA GLN A 51 -13.84 5.40 -21.46
C GLN A 51 -15.17 4.97 -20.83
N ARG A 52 -15.12 4.21 -19.71
CA ARG A 52 -16.33 3.76 -19.00
C ARG A 52 -17.14 4.93 -18.41
N HIS A 53 -16.48 6.00 -17.95
CA HIS A 53 -17.15 7.13 -17.34
C HIS A 53 -17.49 8.24 -18.35
N GLN A 54 -16.63 8.50 -19.33
CA GLN A 54 -16.82 9.52 -20.35
C GLN A 54 -16.36 9.01 -21.73
N PRO A 55 -17.19 8.20 -22.41
CA PRO A 55 -16.88 7.74 -23.75
C PRO A 55 -16.88 8.93 -24.71
N ASN A 56 -15.77 9.14 -25.41
CA ASN A 56 -15.56 10.15 -26.46
C ASN A 56 -15.32 11.61 -26.00
N SER A 57 -15.08 11.86 -24.70
CA SER A 57 -14.68 13.20 -24.24
C SER A 57 -13.16 13.37 -24.29
N LYS A 58 -12.71 14.57 -24.68
CA LYS A 58 -11.30 14.95 -24.57
C LYS A 58 -11.00 15.24 -23.11
N LEU A 59 -10.34 14.30 -22.44
CA LEU A 59 -9.96 14.44 -21.04
C LEU A 59 -9.00 15.62 -20.85
N GLU A 60 -9.38 16.57 -19.99
CA GLU A 60 -8.48 17.62 -19.53
C GLU A 60 -7.54 17.07 -18.45
N LYS A 61 -6.45 17.80 -18.16
CA LYS A 61 -5.49 17.37 -17.12
C LYS A 61 -6.14 17.28 -15.75
N ALA A 62 -7.10 18.16 -15.46
CA ALA A 62 -7.86 18.12 -14.21
C ALA A 62 -8.70 16.84 -14.12
N ASP A 63 -9.44 16.51 -15.18
CA ASP A 63 -10.25 15.29 -15.24
C ASP A 63 -9.41 14.02 -15.05
N ILE A 64 -8.27 13.93 -15.74
CA ILE A 64 -7.34 12.79 -15.61
C ILE A 64 -6.95 12.60 -14.14
N LEU A 65 -6.58 13.67 -13.46
CA LEU A 65 -6.15 13.61 -12.05
C LEU A 65 -7.32 13.27 -11.11
N GLU A 66 -8.48 13.89 -11.29
CA GLU A 66 -9.66 13.66 -10.45
C GLU A 66 -10.14 12.21 -10.58
N MET A 67 -10.29 11.73 -11.81
CA MET A 67 -10.74 10.36 -12.08
C MET A 67 -9.71 9.33 -11.58
N THR A 68 -8.41 9.60 -11.72
CA THR A 68 -7.35 8.74 -11.17
C THR A 68 -7.45 8.66 -9.64
N VAL A 69 -7.64 9.78 -8.95
CA VAL A 69 -7.78 9.80 -7.48
C VAL A 69 -9.03 9.03 -7.05
N SER A 70 -10.15 9.21 -7.76
CA SER A 70 -11.39 8.46 -7.50
C SER A 70 -11.19 6.96 -7.65
N TYR A 71 -10.55 6.54 -8.75
CA TYR A 71 -10.20 5.13 -9.01
C TYR A 71 -9.31 4.54 -7.90
N LEU A 72 -8.24 5.24 -7.50
CA LEU A 72 -7.34 4.76 -6.45
C LEU A 72 -8.02 4.66 -5.08
N LYS A 73 -8.92 5.60 -4.74
CA LYS A 73 -9.73 5.53 -3.53
C LYS A 73 -10.64 4.31 -3.53
N GLN A 74 -11.31 4.05 -4.65
CA GLN A 74 -12.16 2.87 -4.80
C GLN A 74 -11.33 1.59 -4.65
N GLN A 75 -10.17 1.50 -5.32
CA GLN A 75 -9.30 0.33 -5.25
C GLN A 75 -8.74 0.08 -3.84
N SER A 76 -8.35 1.15 -3.14
CA SER A 76 -7.90 1.05 -1.74
C SER A 76 -9.00 0.51 -0.82
N GLN A 77 -10.23 0.99 -0.98
CA GLN A 77 -11.36 0.49 -0.18
C GLN A 77 -11.66 -0.99 -0.47
N LEU A 78 -11.56 -1.43 -1.73
CA LEU A 78 -11.72 -2.84 -2.10
C LEU A 78 -10.62 -3.71 -1.50
N GLN A 79 -9.37 -3.25 -1.47
CA GLN A 79 -8.27 -3.99 -0.86
C GLN A 79 -8.45 -4.14 0.66
N ILE A 80 -8.89 -3.10 1.36
CA ILE A 80 -9.18 -3.17 2.80
C ILE A 80 -10.30 -4.19 3.08
N LYS A 81 -11.38 -4.15 2.28
CA LYS A 81 -12.47 -5.12 2.37
C LYS A 81 -11.98 -6.55 2.11
N THR A 82 -11.14 -6.74 1.09
CA THR A 82 -10.62 -8.06 0.71
C THR A 82 -9.63 -8.61 1.75
N ALA A 83 -8.72 -7.79 2.27
CA ALA A 83 -7.81 -8.17 3.35
C ALA A 83 -8.56 -8.55 4.64
N GLY A 84 -9.63 -7.80 4.96
CA GLY A 84 -10.55 -8.14 6.04
C GLY A 84 -11.28 -9.48 5.81
N THR A 85 -11.66 -9.79 4.56
CA THR A 85 -12.28 -11.06 4.20
C THR A 85 -11.29 -12.23 4.22
N ILE A 86 -10.03 -12.05 3.80
CA ILE A 86 -9.00 -13.09 3.85
C ILE A 86 -8.70 -13.50 5.29
N HIS A 87 -8.57 -12.53 6.20
CA HIS A 87 -8.39 -12.81 7.63
C HIS A 87 -9.60 -13.53 8.25
N LYS A 88 -10.83 -13.17 7.83
CA LYS A 88 -12.05 -13.86 8.27
C LYS A 88 -12.15 -15.28 7.73
N ASN A 89 -11.83 -15.49 6.46
CA ASN A 89 -11.82 -16.82 5.84
C ASN A 89 -10.75 -17.71 6.50
N SER A 90 -9.55 -17.19 6.78
CA SER A 90 -8.51 -17.97 7.48
C SER A 90 -8.91 -18.36 8.91
N GLN A 91 -9.62 -17.48 9.63
CA GLN A 91 -10.17 -17.81 10.95
C GLN A 91 -11.30 -18.84 10.86
N PHE A 92 -12.14 -18.73 9.83
CA PHE A 92 -13.22 -19.69 9.55
C PHE A 92 -12.64 -21.06 9.20
N ASP A 93 -11.64 -21.12 8.32
CA ASP A 93 -10.92 -22.33 7.92
C ASP A 93 -10.22 -23.00 9.11
N PHE A 94 -9.59 -22.21 10.00
CA PHE A 94 -8.99 -22.74 11.23
C PHE A 94 -10.04 -23.32 12.17
N LYS A 95 -11.14 -22.60 12.41
CA LYS A 95 -12.22 -23.07 13.29
C LYS A 95 -12.87 -24.34 12.74
N GLU A 96 -13.08 -24.41 11.44
CA GLU A 96 -13.62 -25.59 10.78
C GLU A 96 -12.64 -26.77 10.85
N GLY A 97 -11.36 -26.56 10.54
CA GLY A 97 -10.32 -27.59 10.65
C GLY A 97 -10.15 -28.11 12.08
N TYR A 98 -10.18 -27.22 13.07
CA TYR A 98 -10.16 -27.58 14.49
C TYR A 98 -11.39 -28.41 14.87
N SER A 99 -12.58 -28.00 14.44
CA SER A 99 -13.83 -28.72 14.71
C SER A 99 -13.83 -30.13 14.11
N ARG A 100 -13.37 -30.30 12.86
CA ARG A 100 -13.25 -31.63 12.23
C ARG A 100 -12.25 -32.52 12.95
N CYS A 101 -11.06 -32.01 13.27
CA CYS A 101 -10.04 -32.74 14.04
C CYS A 101 -10.61 -33.22 15.38
N LEU A 102 -11.33 -32.32 16.06
CA LEU A 102 -11.94 -32.64 17.34
C LEU A 102 -13.04 -33.70 17.24
N GLN A 103 -13.89 -33.61 16.21
CA GLN A 103 -14.92 -34.60 15.93
C GLN A 103 -14.31 -35.99 15.67
N GLU A 104 -13.21 -36.06 14.91
CA GLU A 104 -12.49 -37.30 14.63
C GLU A 104 -11.89 -37.89 15.92
N ALA A 105 -11.31 -37.04 16.77
CA ALA A 105 -10.79 -37.46 18.07
C ALA A 105 -11.91 -38.04 18.96
N PHE A 106 -13.08 -37.39 19.02
CA PHE A 106 -14.23 -37.94 19.75
C PHE A 106 -14.70 -39.28 19.16
N HIS A 107 -14.74 -39.40 17.84
CA HIS A 107 -15.16 -40.63 17.16
C HIS A 107 -14.21 -41.80 17.49
N PHE A 108 -12.90 -41.56 17.38
CA PHE A 108 -11.87 -42.54 17.74
C PHE A 108 -11.99 -43.00 19.20
N LEU A 109 -12.16 -42.06 20.13
CA LEU A 109 -12.32 -42.36 21.55
C LEU A 109 -13.62 -43.13 21.83
N SER A 110 -14.70 -42.85 21.10
CA SER A 110 -15.99 -43.53 21.27
C SER A 110 -15.97 -44.97 20.73
N LEU A 111 -15.24 -45.23 19.63
CA LEU A 111 -15.05 -46.56 19.07
C LEU A 111 -14.25 -47.48 20.01
N HIS A 112 -13.23 -46.92 20.68
CA HIS A 112 -12.39 -47.65 21.62
C HIS A 112 -12.99 -47.56 23.04
N LYS A 113 -13.97 -48.44 23.35
CA LYS A 113 -14.73 -48.54 24.62
C LYS A 113 -13.93 -48.73 25.93
N VAL A 114 -12.60 -48.58 25.92
CA VAL A 114 -11.80 -48.57 27.16
C VAL A 114 -11.93 -47.17 27.79
N GLN A 115 -13.07 -46.93 28.44
CA GLN A 115 -13.37 -45.70 29.18
C GLN A 115 -12.38 -45.54 30.33
N THR A 116 -11.26 -44.87 30.05
CA THR A 116 -10.31 -44.45 31.08
C THR A 116 -10.72 -43.09 31.61
N GLU A 117 -10.47 -42.80 32.89
CA GLU A 117 -10.73 -41.48 33.45
C GLU A 117 -10.05 -40.36 32.65
N THR A 118 -8.89 -40.67 32.05
CA THR A 118 -8.11 -39.78 31.19
C THR A 118 -8.90 -39.37 29.95
N GLN A 119 -9.65 -40.27 29.31
CA GLN A 119 -10.52 -39.93 28.17
C GLN A 119 -11.65 -38.98 28.60
N SER A 120 -12.33 -39.26 29.71
CA SER A 120 -13.38 -38.38 30.23
C SER A 120 -12.86 -36.97 30.58
N LYS A 121 -11.66 -36.88 31.16
CA LYS A 121 -10.97 -35.60 31.43
C LYS A 121 -10.62 -34.87 30.14
N LEU A 122 -10.16 -35.59 29.11
CA LEU A 122 -9.82 -35.03 27.80
C LEU A 122 -11.05 -34.50 27.06
N LEU A 123 -12.15 -35.26 27.05
CA LEU A 123 -13.43 -34.85 26.46
C LEU A 123 -13.96 -33.55 27.09
N SER A 124 -13.93 -33.45 28.43
CA SER A 124 -14.40 -32.25 29.13
C SER A 124 -13.50 -31.03 28.86
N HIS A 125 -12.19 -31.23 28.72
CA HIS A 125 -11.26 -30.17 28.32
C HIS A 125 -11.58 -29.62 26.92
N PHE A 126 -11.88 -30.49 25.96
CA PHE A 126 -12.25 -30.11 24.60
C PHE A 126 -13.58 -29.35 24.50
N GLN A 127 -14.56 -29.69 25.34
CA GLN A 127 -15.82 -28.94 25.42
C GLN A 127 -15.60 -27.54 26.03
N LYS A 128 -14.75 -27.44 27.06
CA LYS A 128 -14.43 -26.17 27.72
C LYS A 128 -13.64 -25.21 26.82
N SER A 129 -12.79 -25.74 25.94
CA SER A 129 -12.00 -24.92 25.01
C SER A 129 -12.80 -24.41 23.80
N GLN A 130 -13.92 -25.06 23.43
CA GLN A 130 -14.83 -24.53 22.40
C GLN A 130 -15.63 -23.29 22.83
N SER A 131 -15.89 -23.09 24.13
CA SER A 131 -16.62 -21.90 24.63
C SER A 131 -15.70 -20.72 24.95
N ALA A 132 -14.39 -20.93 24.99
CA ALA A 132 -13.40 -19.88 25.23
C ALA A 132 -12.79 -19.46 23.89
N ALA A 133 -13.54 -18.67 23.11
CA ALA A 133 -12.97 -17.99 21.96
C ALA A 133 -11.80 -17.10 22.42
N PRO A 134 -10.56 -17.33 21.97
CA PRO A 134 -9.50 -16.38 22.24
C PRO A 134 -9.66 -15.23 21.25
N GLU A 135 -10.13 -14.08 21.73
CA GLU A 135 -9.77 -12.82 21.10
C GLU A 135 -8.25 -12.65 21.26
N VAL A 136 -7.49 -13.18 20.29
CA VAL A 136 -6.04 -12.96 20.21
C VAL A 136 -5.82 -11.53 19.75
N ILE A 137 -5.89 -10.60 20.69
CA ILE A 137 -5.27 -9.28 20.55
C ILE A 137 -3.77 -9.52 20.70
N CYS A 138 -3.09 -9.67 19.56
CA CYS A 138 -1.64 -9.71 19.51
C CYS A 138 -1.10 -8.28 19.68
N SER A 139 -0.83 -7.87 20.92
CA SER A 139 -0.08 -6.65 21.24
C SER A 139 1.43 -6.93 21.16
N PRO A 140 2.21 -6.27 20.30
CA PRO A 140 3.65 -6.32 20.37
C PRO A 140 4.16 -5.25 21.35
N SER A 141 4.72 -5.68 22.48
CA SER A 141 5.59 -4.84 23.32
C SER A 141 6.95 -5.51 23.41
N SER A 142 7.97 -4.87 22.84
CA SER A 142 9.33 -4.93 23.38
C SER A 142 10.04 -3.64 23.02
N GLN A 143 10.33 -2.92 24.10
CA GLN A 143 11.09 -1.68 24.19
C GLN A 143 12.54 -1.94 23.77
N ASN A 144 13.11 -1.02 23.00
CA ASN A 144 14.53 -0.70 23.02
C ASN A 144 14.67 0.79 22.64
N THR A 145 14.99 1.62 23.63
CA THR A 145 15.64 2.94 23.48
C THR A 145 17.16 2.71 23.73
N PRO A 146 18.10 3.53 23.21
CA PRO A 146 18.04 4.98 23.37
C PRO A 146 18.65 5.88 22.26
N LYS A 147 18.35 7.17 22.44
CA LYS A 147 19.02 8.40 21.95
C LYS A 147 18.39 9.15 20.77
N GLN A 148 17.66 10.20 21.16
CA GLN A 148 17.64 11.55 20.60
C GLN A 148 17.73 11.73 19.08
N ALA A 149 16.61 12.11 18.47
CA ALA A 149 16.57 13.30 17.62
C ALA A 149 15.13 13.84 17.58
N SER A 150 14.99 15.14 17.86
CA SER A 150 13.76 15.93 17.77
C SER A 150 13.05 15.70 16.42
N LEU A 151 11.88 15.07 16.43
CA LEU A 151 10.96 15.08 15.28
C LEU A 151 10.31 16.45 15.18
N LYS A 152 11.03 17.37 14.54
CA LYS A 152 10.45 18.56 13.96
C LYS A 152 9.60 18.13 12.76
N ASN A 153 8.31 18.43 12.86
CA ASN A 153 7.47 18.88 11.74
C ASN A 153 7.07 17.83 10.68
N VAL A 154 5.93 17.16 10.91
CA VAL A 154 5.25 16.31 9.91
C VAL A 154 4.48 17.11 8.85
N ASN A 155 4.62 18.44 8.84
CA ASN A 155 4.17 19.32 7.76
C ASN A 155 5.36 19.95 7.04
N ALA A 156 6.48 19.22 6.93
CA ALA A 156 7.65 19.64 6.19
C ALA A 156 7.37 19.63 4.68
N LEU A 157 6.72 20.72 4.26
CA LEU A 157 7.18 21.58 3.20
C LEU A 157 7.19 20.89 1.85
N TRP A 158 6.02 20.90 1.20
CA TRP A 158 6.02 21.27 -0.21
C TRP A 158 6.88 22.53 -0.34
N ARG A 159 8.12 22.38 -0.81
CA ARG A 159 8.98 23.49 -1.20
C ARG A 159 8.78 23.64 -2.69
N PRO A 160 8.14 24.73 -3.15
CA PRO A 160 8.26 25.13 -4.54
C PRO A 160 9.74 25.38 -4.82
N TRP A 161 10.23 24.85 -5.94
CA TRP A 161 11.55 25.19 -6.47
C TRP A 161 11.61 26.66 -6.88
#